data_AF-A0AAN6F1S0-F1
#
_entry.id   AF-A0AAN6F1S0-F1
#
_cell.length_a   1.000
_cell.length_b   1.000
_cell.length_c   1.000
_cell.angle_alpha   90.00
_cell.angle_beta   90.00
_cell.angle_gamma   90.00
#
_symmetry.space_group_name_H-M   'P 1'
#
loop_
_entity.id
_entity.type
_entity.pdbx_description
1 polymer ?
#
loop_
_entity_poly.entity_id
_entity_poly.type
_entity_poly.pdbx_seq_one_letter_code
_entity_poly.pdbx_strand_id
1 'polypeptide(L)'
;MLPTPPSSPQLATSLAPEDRLGCVLAGRLELVSILGVGAYGVVYQAVDILTNITYAVKALPKAGLDPRARRFQRREIALHHQASQHPNVVSLLRILDSPDCTFVVIEYCPEGDLFSNITEQGRFVGDDQLAKHAFLQILDAVHFCHSVGIYHRDLKPENILVTDEGRTVKLADFGLATTDAITSDFGCGSTFYMSPECQQAPSRPYARYAAAPNDVWSLGVILVNLTCGRNPWKKASPEDSTFRAFLKDPKFLSSILPISPELNLILRRIFECDPNKRITLQELREMIINCPRLTMNPYNSLPPTPPQTPYDYVDPMDCAGMALPPSPPASPAPQQPFDSQVSGWSLFEPSSKQGSSCSSLSTDSGYESEVHYTDAGQPCQPPVFNFYGNVIPLTEHDKPYFTPPTFVPAVAAF
;
A
#
# COMPACT_ATOMS: atom_id res chain seq x y z
N MET A 1 65.82 1.57 5.66
CA MET A 1 64.53 1.93 5.02
C MET A 1 63.46 1.75 6.06
N LEU A 2 62.70 2.79 6.39
CA LEU A 2 61.57 2.67 7.31
C LEU A 2 60.43 1.95 6.57
N PRO A 3 59.75 0.97 7.21
CA PRO A 3 58.61 0.31 6.60
C PRO A 3 57.49 1.34 6.37
N THR A 4 56.94 1.34 5.16
CA THR A 4 55.75 2.13 4.81
C THR A 4 54.62 1.79 5.79
N PRO A 5 53.95 2.79 6.37
CA PRO A 5 52.81 2.54 7.25
C PRO A 5 51.73 1.78 6.47
N PRO A 6 51.00 0.86 7.13
CA PRO A 6 49.90 0.16 6.50
C PRO A 6 48.87 1.16 5.97
N SER A 7 48.28 0.84 4.81
CA SER A 7 47.20 1.61 4.21
C SER A 7 46.13 1.90 5.26
N SER A 8 45.71 3.15 5.38
CA SER A 8 44.57 3.51 6.24
C SER A 8 43.38 2.62 5.89
N PRO A 9 42.65 2.06 6.88
CA PRO A 9 41.47 1.26 6.60
C PRO A 9 40.51 2.10 5.76
N GLN A 10 40.12 1.59 4.60
CA GLN A 10 39.07 2.21 3.82
C GLN A 10 37.79 2.14 4.66
N LEU A 11 37.29 3.29 5.15
CA LEU A 11 35.91 3.40 5.62
C LEU A 11 34.99 3.25 4.42
N ALA A 12 34.80 2.02 3.98
CA ALA A 12 33.94 1.67 2.86
C ALA A 12 33.32 0.29 3.05
N THR A 13 32.97 -0.07 4.28
CA THR A 13 32.03 -1.17 4.50
C THR A 13 30.64 -0.56 4.56
N SER A 14 29.90 -0.72 3.46
CA SER A 14 28.45 -0.69 3.54
C SER A 14 28.06 -1.72 4.58
N LEU A 15 27.64 -1.28 5.76
CA LEU A 15 27.08 -2.16 6.78
C LEU A 15 25.96 -2.97 6.13
N ALA A 16 25.96 -4.28 6.35
CA ALA A 16 24.86 -5.11 5.90
C ALA A 16 23.57 -4.65 6.63
N PRO A 17 22.39 -4.82 6.03
CA PRO A 17 21.15 -4.42 6.65
C PRO A 17 20.99 -4.95 8.09
N GLU A 18 21.34 -6.21 8.32
CA GLU A 18 21.32 -6.91 9.60
C GLU A 18 22.28 -6.33 10.64
N ASP A 19 23.41 -5.76 10.23
CA ASP A 19 24.41 -5.18 11.14
C ASP A 19 23.88 -3.93 11.87
N ARG A 20 22.78 -3.34 11.38
CA ARG A 20 22.15 -2.17 11.98
C ARG A 20 21.10 -2.53 13.03
N LEU A 21 20.73 -3.80 13.17
CA LEU A 21 19.77 -4.23 14.21
C LEU A 21 20.38 -4.05 15.61
N GLY A 22 19.55 -3.63 16.57
CA GLY A 22 19.97 -3.23 17.92
C GLY A 22 20.66 -1.86 17.99
N CYS A 23 20.94 -1.20 16.86
CA CYS A 23 21.50 0.15 16.89
C CYS A 23 20.47 1.17 17.39
N VAL A 24 20.89 2.04 18.31
CA VAL A 24 20.06 3.12 18.84
C VAL A 24 20.40 4.44 18.13
N LEU A 25 19.53 4.86 17.21
CA LEU A 25 19.67 6.12 16.48
C LEU A 25 19.34 7.30 17.38
N ALA A 26 20.21 8.32 17.35
CA ALA A 26 20.08 9.55 18.15
C ALA A 26 19.81 9.30 19.65
N GLY A 27 20.32 8.18 20.19
CA GLY A 27 20.15 7.79 21.60
C GLY A 27 18.71 7.47 21.99
N ARG A 28 17.80 7.24 21.04
CA ARG A 28 16.37 7.10 21.32
C ARG A 28 15.65 6.01 20.52
N LEU A 29 15.97 5.85 19.23
CA LEU A 29 15.24 4.93 18.34
C LEU A 29 16.07 3.67 18.12
N GLU A 30 15.69 2.56 18.74
CA GLU A 30 16.32 1.26 18.53
C GLU A 30 15.77 0.59 17.27
N LEU A 31 16.63 0.15 16.36
CA LEU A 31 16.23 -0.62 15.17
C LEU A 31 16.03 -2.09 15.55
N VAL A 32 14.79 -2.59 15.44
CA VAL A 32 14.40 -3.89 16.00
C VAL A 32 14.30 -4.99 14.94
N SER A 33 13.76 -4.67 13.76
CA SER A 33 13.58 -5.65 12.68
C SER A 33 13.66 -4.99 11.30
N ILE A 34 13.84 -5.78 10.25
CA ILE A 34 13.79 -5.31 8.86
C ILE A 34 12.35 -5.52 8.36
N LEU A 35 11.71 -4.42 7.93
CA LEU A 35 10.38 -4.44 7.31
C LEU A 35 10.46 -4.67 5.79
N GLY A 36 11.52 -4.19 5.15
CA GLY A 36 11.70 -4.38 3.72
C GLY A 36 13.06 -3.90 3.21
N VAL A 37 13.51 -4.52 2.13
CA VAL A 37 14.75 -4.15 1.42
C VAL A 37 14.37 -3.71 0.02
N GLY A 38 14.59 -2.43 -0.28
CA GLY A 38 14.29 -1.84 -1.58
C GLY A 38 15.56 -1.49 -2.37
N ALA A 39 15.38 -1.10 -3.63
CA ALA A 39 16.50 -0.70 -4.49
C ALA A 39 17.29 0.52 -3.97
N TYR A 40 16.64 1.38 -3.17
CA TYR A 40 17.20 2.66 -2.72
C TYR A 40 17.54 2.68 -1.22
N GLY A 41 17.28 1.61 -0.49
CA GLY A 41 17.50 1.55 0.95
C GLY A 41 16.75 0.44 1.66
N VAL A 42 16.88 0.41 2.98
CA VAL A 42 16.27 -0.59 3.86
C VAL A 42 15.28 0.12 4.77
N VAL A 43 14.12 -0.47 5.00
CA VAL A 43 13.14 0.01 5.97
C VAL A 43 13.20 -0.89 7.20
N TYR A 44 13.42 -0.29 8.35
CA TYR A 44 13.46 -0.96 9.64
C TYR A 44 12.23 -0.64 10.46
N GLN A 45 11.76 -1.58 11.26
CA GLN A 45 10.94 -1.29 12.42
C GLN A 45 11.84 -0.73 13.50
N ALA A 46 11.46 0.38 14.11
CA ALA A 46 12.18 0.98 15.22
C ALA A 46 11.24 1.22 16.39
N VAL A 47 11.77 1.15 17.61
CA VAL A 47 11.02 1.47 18.83
C VAL A 47 11.71 2.62 19.53
N ASP A 48 10.95 3.64 19.91
CA ASP A 48 11.43 4.68 20.81
C ASP A 48 11.52 4.11 22.23
N ILE A 49 12.74 3.95 22.72
CA ILE A 49 13.04 3.27 23.99
C ILE A 49 12.45 3.99 25.23
N LEU A 50 12.04 5.25 25.09
CA LEU A 50 11.44 6.02 26.19
C LEU A 50 9.92 5.96 26.17
N THR A 51 9.31 5.95 24.99
CA THR A 51 7.84 6.01 24.84
C THR A 51 7.21 4.67 24.47
N ASN A 52 8.04 3.69 24.09
CA ASN A 52 7.64 2.40 23.53
C ASN A 52 6.79 2.51 22.25
N ILE A 53 6.79 3.68 21.59
CA ILE A 53 6.09 3.90 20.33
C ILE A 53 6.91 3.30 19.19
N THR A 54 6.25 2.56 18.30
CA THR A 54 6.86 1.96 17.12
C THR A 54 6.83 2.92 15.93
N TYR A 55 7.92 2.96 15.19
CA TYR A 55 8.13 3.75 13.99
C TYR A 55 8.67 2.86 12.87
N ALA A 56 8.56 3.34 11.62
CA ALA A 56 9.36 2.82 10.52
C ALA A 56 10.52 3.79 10.24
N VAL A 57 11.69 3.25 9.94
CA VAL A 57 12.89 4.03 9.65
C VAL A 57 13.46 3.60 8.31
N LYS A 58 13.35 4.47 7.31
CA LYS A 58 13.97 4.25 5.99
C LYS A 58 15.43 4.71 6.05
N ALA A 59 16.35 3.76 6.01
CA ALA A 59 17.78 3.99 5.92
C ALA A 59 18.19 4.12 4.44
N LEU A 60 18.75 5.27 4.10
CA LEU A 60 19.14 5.65 2.75
C LEU A 60 20.68 5.81 2.70
N PRO A 61 21.43 4.80 2.23
CA PRO A 61 22.88 4.86 2.18
C PRO A 61 23.38 6.02 1.31
N LYS A 62 24.49 6.64 1.74
CA LYS A 62 25.18 7.72 1.01
C LYS A 62 26.41 7.26 0.25
N ALA A 63 26.94 6.10 0.63
CA ALA A 63 28.10 5.49 0.01
C ALA A 63 27.77 5.08 -1.43
N GLY A 64 28.70 5.33 -2.36
CA GLY A 64 28.55 4.95 -3.77
C GLY A 64 27.56 5.79 -4.59
N LEU A 65 26.86 6.75 -3.98
CA LEU A 65 25.94 7.63 -4.73
C LEU A 65 26.70 8.71 -5.50
N ASP A 66 26.48 8.74 -6.81
CA ASP A 66 26.88 9.86 -7.65
C ASP A 66 26.09 11.15 -7.28
N PRO A 67 26.51 12.34 -7.75
CA PRO A 67 25.82 13.59 -7.44
C PRO A 67 24.34 13.62 -7.86
N ARG A 68 23.98 12.89 -8.93
CA ARG A 68 22.61 12.83 -9.46
C ARG A 68 21.73 11.97 -8.56
N ALA A 69 22.19 10.78 -8.16
CA ALA A 69 21.51 9.88 -7.23
C ALA A 69 21.31 10.55 -5.86
N ARG A 70 22.32 11.27 -5.36
CA ARG A 70 22.20 12.07 -4.14
C ARG A 70 21.14 13.18 -4.25
N ARG A 71 21.02 13.81 -5.42
CA ARG A 71 19.97 14.80 -5.69
C ARG A 71 18.58 14.16 -5.71
N PHE A 72 18.43 12.98 -6.31
CA PHE A 72 17.16 12.24 -6.30
C PHE A 72 16.73 11.84 -4.90
N GLN A 73 17.65 11.29 -4.09
CA GLN A 73 17.39 10.95 -2.69
C GLN A 73 16.93 12.18 -1.87
N ARG A 74 17.61 13.33 -2.02
CA ARG A 74 17.18 14.58 -1.36
C ARG A 74 15.82 15.06 -1.84
N ARG A 75 15.54 14.92 -3.14
CA ARG A 75 14.25 15.30 -3.73
C ARG A 75 13.14 14.44 -3.15
N GLU A 76 13.30 13.12 -3.10
CA GLU A 76 12.34 12.19 -2.52
C GLU A 76 11.97 12.60 -1.08
N ILE A 77 12.96 12.83 -0.22
CA ILE A 77 12.74 13.25 1.18
C ILE A 77 11.99 14.58 1.25
N ALA A 78 12.38 15.56 0.42
CA ALA A 78 11.73 16.87 0.40
C ALA A 78 10.27 16.81 -0.06
N LEU A 79 9.98 16.03 -1.11
CA LEU A 79 8.63 15.84 -1.62
C LEU A 79 7.76 15.08 -0.61
N HIS A 80 8.30 14.04 0.03
CA HIS A 80 7.58 13.30 1.08
C HIS A 80 7.25 14.22 2.26
N HIS A 81 8.20 15.02 2.74
CA HIS A 81 7.96 15.99 3.83
C HIS A 81 6.88 17.03 3.47
N GLN A 82 6.84 17.48 2.23
CA GLN A 82 5.78 18.41 1.78
C GLN A 82 4.42 17.71 1.70
N ALA A 83 4.38 16.46 1.21
CA ALA A 83 3.17 15.67 1.07
C ALA A 83 2.61 15.18 2.42
N SER A 84 3.46 14.96 3.44
CA SER A 84 3.10 14.41 4.74
C SER A 84 2.22 15.33 5.61
N GLN A 85 1.79 16.47 5.09
CA GLN A 85 0.81 17.34 5.73
C GLN A 85 -0.63 16.80 5.62
N HIS A 86 -0.85 15.81 4.75
CA HIS A 86 -2.17 15.19 4.55
C HIS A 86 -2.31 13.92 5.41
N PRO A 87 -3.47 13.68 6.06
CA PRO A 87 -3.65 12.53 6.97
C PRO A 87 -3.52 11.17 6.28
N ASN A 88 -3.87 11.09 4.99
CA ASN A 88 -3.73 9.89 4.16
C ASN A 88 -2.41 9.84 3.36
N VAL A 89 -1.38 10.55 3.82
CA VAL A 89 0.01 10.37 3.39
C VAL A 89 0.81 9.95 4.63
N VAL A 90 1.73 8.99 4.47
CA VAL A 90 2.60 8.54 5.56
C VAL A 90 3.36 9.74 6.14
N SER A 91 3.23 9.95 7.43
CA SER A 91 3.81 11.07 8.16
C SER A 91 5.33 10.94 8.23
N LEU A 92 6.05 11.96 7.75
CA LEU A 92 7.49 12.08 7.95
C LEU A 92 7.74 12.86 9.24
N LEU A 93 8.28 12.18 10.24
CA LEU A 93 8.40 12.70 11.61
C LEU A 93 9.76 13.33 11.85
N ARG A 94 10.84 12.74 11.32
CA ARG A 94 12.21 13.21 11.54
C ARG A 94 13.16 12.74 10.46
N ILE A 95 14.20 13.52 10.22
CA ILE A 95 15.35 13.12 9.40
C ILE A 95 16.58 13.10 10.32
N LEU A 96 17.27 11.96 10.39
CA LEU A 96 18.54 11.81 11.10
C LEU A 96 19.64 11.61 10.06
N ASP A 97 20.61 12.51 10.03
CA ASP A 97 21.65 12.51 9.02
C ASP A 97 23.00 12.08 9.63
N SER A 98 23.58 11.00 9.11
CA SER A 98 24.92 10.53 9.47
C SER A 98 25.87 10.62 8.26
N PRO A 99 27.20 10.52 8.44
CA PRO A 99 28.13 10.57 7.30
C PRO A 99 27.89 9.49 6.24
N ASP A 100 27.46 8.29 6.67
CA ASP A 100 27.27 7.11 5.83
C ASP A 100 25.83 6.91 5.34
N CYS A 101 24.83 7.47 6.03
CA CYS A 101 23.42 7.17 5.81
C CYS A 101 22.53 8.39 6.13
N THR A 102 21.38 8.49 5.48
CA THR A 102 20.28 9.35 5.92
C THR A 102 19.14 8.45 6.38
N PHE A 103 18.67 8.63 7.62
CA PHE A 103 17.54 7.90 8.17
C PHE A 103 16.31 8.79 8.18
N VAL A 104 15.24 8.33 7.54
CA VAL A 104 13.94 9.01 7.52
C VAL A 104 13.01 8.26 8.47
N VAL A 105 12.67 8.89 9.58
CA VAL A 105 11.74 8.35 10.59
C VAL A 105 10.33 8.72 10.17
N ILE A 106 9.49 7.70 10.00
CA ILE A 106 8.12 7.81 9.52
C ILE A 106 7.18 7.03 10.45
N GLU A 107 5.88 7.33 10.38
CA GLU A 107 4.89 6.55 11.11
C GLU A 107 4.90 5.08 10.68
N TYR A 108 4.65 4.18 11.63
CA TYR A 108 4.55 2.74 11.36
C TYR A 108 3.10 2.35 11.06
N CYS A 109 2.88 1.67 9.94
CA CYS A 109 1.57 1.12 9.58
C CYS A 109 1.59 -0.41 9.78
N PRO A 110 0.94 -0.95 10.83
CA PRO A 110 1.11 -2.34 11.26
C PRO A 110 0.51 -3.38 10.31
N GLU A 111 -0.43 -2.99 9.44
CA GLU A 111 -1.14 -3.92 8.55
C GLU A 111 -0.47 -4.07 7.19
N GLY A 112 0.72 -3.48 7.00
CA GLY A 112 1.49 -3.57 5.77
C GLY A 112 0.87 -2.79 4.62
N ASP A 113 1.14 -3.23 3.40
CA ASP A 113 0.69 -2.57 2.18
C ASP A 113 -0.70 -3.07 1.70
N LEU A 114 -1.31 -2.26 0.84
CA LEU A 114 -2.64 -2.51 0.29
C LEU A 114 -2.65 -3.72 -0.65
N PHE A 115 -1.52 -4.06 -1.28
CA PHE A 115 -1.43 -5.22 -2.17
C PHE A 115 -1.64 -6.52 -1.39
N SER A 116 -0.91 -6.73 -0.29
CA SER A 116 -1.08 -7.91 0.57
C SER A 116 -2.46 -7.93 1.24
N ASN A 117 -3.01 -6.77 1.62
CA ASN A 117 -4.38 -6.71 2.16
C ASN A 117 -5.46 -7.12 1.14
N ILE A 118 -5.27 -6.80 -0.14
CA ILE A 118 -6.17 -7.22 -1.22
C ILE A 118 -5.99 -8.70 -1.55
N THR A 119 -4.75 -9.16 -1.72
CA THR A 119 -4.44 -10.45 -2.35
C THR A 119 -4.30 -11.62 -1.37
N GLU A 120 -3.67 -11.38 -0.21
CA GLU A 120 -3.40 -12.42 0.78
C GLU A 120 -4.48 -12.45 1.86
N GLN A 121 -4.93 -11.27 2.32
CA GLN A 121 -5.95 -11.17 3.38
C GLN A 121 -7.38 -11.16 2.82
N GLY A 122 -7.56 -10.86 1.53
CA GLY A 122 -8.89 -10.75 0.90
C GLY A 122 -9.78 -9.67 1.51
N ARG A 123 -9.19 -8.66 2.17
CA ARG A 123 -9.91 -7.72 3.06
C ARG A 123 -10.91 -6.83 2.32
N PHE A 124 -10.59 -6.42 1.11
CA PHE A 124 -11.36 -5.43 0.35
C PHE A 124 -12.32 -6.04 -0.68
N VAL A 125 -11.96 -7.19 -1.26
CA VAL A 125 -12.73 -7.76 -2.36
C VAL A 125 -14.06 -8.31 -1.84
N GLY A 126 -15.16 -7.79 -2.37
CA GLY A 126 -16.51 -8.14 -1.92
C GLY A 126 -17.09 -7.21 -0.85
N ASP A 127 -16.29 -6.28 -0.31
CA ASP A 127 -16.76 -5.20 0.56
C ASP A 127 -16.70 -3.85 -0.19
N ASP A 128 -17.75 -3.58 -0.96
CA ASP A 128 -17.89 -2.34 -1.74
C ASP A 128 -17.74 -1.09 -0.86
N GLN A 129 -18.20 -1.13 0.39
CA GLN A 129 -18.19 0.03 1.27
C GLN A 129 -16.76 0.31 1.75
N LEU A 130 -16.02 -0.72 2.16
CA LEU A 130 -14.63 -0.59 2.55
C LEU A 130 -13.75 -0.18 1.36
N ALA A 131 -13.92 -0.82 0.21
CA ALA A 131 -13.21 -0.48 -1.03
C ALA A 131 -13.45 0.98 -1.44
N LYS A 132 -14.72 1.43 -1.41
CA LYS A 132 -15.09 2.83 -1.68
C LYS A 132 -14.46 3.80 -0.69
N HIS A 133 -14.48 3.46 0.60
CA HIS A 133 -13.90 4.29 1.66
C HIS A 133 -12.39 4.47 1.48
N ALA A 134 -11.65 3.38 1.28
CA ALA A 134 -10.21 3.40 1.03
C ALA A 134 -9.89 4.18 -0.27
N PHE A 135 -10.65 3.96 -1.34
CA PHE A 135 -10.41 4.67 -2.60
C PHE A 135 -10.60 6.19 -2.48
N LEU A 136 -11.60 6.65 -1.72
CA LEU A 136 -11.81 8.08 -1.46
C LEU A 136 -10.64 8.70 -0.68
N GLN A 137 -10.08 7.99 0.32
CA GLN A 137 -8.90 8.44 1.05
C GLN A 137 -7.66 8.56 0.13
N ILE A 138 -7.48 7.61 -0.80
CA ILE A 138 -6.41 7.66 -1.80
C ILE A 138 -6.61 8.86 -2.74
N LEU A 139 -7.84 9.08 -3.22
CA LEU A 139 -8.17 10.24 -4.06
C LEU A 139 -7.87 11.56 -3.34
N ASP A 140 -8.24 11.68 -2.07
CA ASP A 140 -8.00 12.89 -1.27
C ASP A 140 -6.48 13.13 -1.09
N ALA A 141 -5.69 12.08 -0.83
CA ALA A 141 -4.23 12.18 -0.74
C ALA A 141 -3.57 12.62 -2.06
N VAL A 142 -3.97 12.01 -3.18
CA VAL A 142 -3.41 12.34 -4.51
C VAL A 142 -3.85 13.73 -4.95
N HIS A 143 -5.10 14.11 -4.68
CA HIS A 143 -5.61 15.46 -4.95
C HIS A 143 -4.82 16.51 -4.17
N PHE A 144 -4.56 16.27 -2.88
CA PHE A 144 -3.70 17.14 -2.09
C PHE A 144 -2.30 17.25 -2.71
N CYS A 145 -1.66 16.12 -3.04
CA CYS A 145 -0.35 16.12 -3.69
C CYS A 145 -0.35 16.98 -4.96
N HIS A 146 -1.33 16.79 -5.85
CA HIS A 146 -1.46 17.57 -7.09
C HIS A 146 -1.67 19.07 -6.81
N SER A 147 -2.43 19.42 -5.77
CA SER A 147 -2.68 20.81 -5.38
C SER A 147 -1.43 21.55 -4.90
N VAL A 148 -0.46 20.82 -4.35
CA VAL A 148 0.86 21.36 -3.94
C VAL A 148 1.95 21.11 -4.98
N GLY A 149 1.57 20.72 -6.20
CA GLY A 149 2.47 20.55 -7.33
C GLY A 149 3.31 19.27 -7.30
N ILE A 150 2.89 18.24 -6.57
CA ILE A 150 3.56 16.94 -6.48
C ILE A 150 2.78 15.91 -7.30
N TYR A 151 3.45 15.27 -8.25
CA TYR A 151 2.90 14.15 -9.03
C TYR A 151 3.64 12.87 -8.68
N HIS A 152 2.90 11.82 -8.32
CA HIS A 152 3.48 10.63 -7.69
C HIS A 152 4.18 9.73 -8.71
N ARG A 153 3.54 9.50 -9.87
CA ARG A 153 4.00 8.70 -11.02
C ARG A 153 4.24 7.21 -10.78
N ASP A 154 4.16 6.73 -9.55
CA ASP A 154 4.22 5.28 -9.22
C ASP A 154 3.11 4.89 -8.22
N LEU A 155 1.87 5.28 -8.51
CA LEU A 155 0.73 4.86 -7.69
C LEU A 155 0.43 3.38 -7.95
N LYS A 156 0.46 2.60 -6.88
CA LYS A 156 0.16 1.17 -6.86
C LYS A 156 -0.18 0.73 -5.43
N PRO A 157 -0.90 -0.39 -5.23
CA PRO A 157 -1.25 -0.87 -3.89
C PRO A 157 -0.04 -1.12 -2.98
N GLU A 158 1.11 -1.51 -3.51
CA GLU A 158 2.35 -1.69 -2.74
C GLU A 158 2.87 -0.38 -2.11
N ASN A 159 2.53 0.76 -2.69
CA ASN A 159 2.92 2.09 -2.21
C ASN A 159 1.82 2.75 -1.35
N ILE A 160 0.81 1.98 -0.92
CA ILE A 160 -0.28 2.45 -0.07
C ILE A 160 -0.31 1.56 1.16
N LEU A 161 -0.03 2.13 2.33
CA LEU A 161 -0.03 1.39 3.60
C LEU A 161 -1.41 1.40 4.23
N VAL A 162 -1.69 0.37 5.02
CA VAL A 162 -2.98 0.12 5.65
C VAL A 162 -2.84 0.16 7.18
N THR A 163 -3.85 0.71 7.85
CA THR A 163 -4.00 0.69 9.31
C THR A 163 -5.48 0.79 9.69
N ASP A 164 -5.76 0.76 10.99
CA ASP A 164 -7.10 0.80 11.58
C ASP A 164 -8.04 -0.28 11.03
N GLU A 165 -7.54 -1.52 10.92
CA GLU A 165 -8.24 -2.70 10.43
C GLU A 165 -8.72 -2.57 8.98
N GLY A 166 -7.96 -1.88 8.13
CA GLY A 166 -8.31 -1.59 6.75
C GLY A 166 -9.07 -0.27 6.53
N ARG A 167 -9.48 0.42 7.60
CA ARG A 167 -10.29 1.64 7.49
C ARG A 167 -9.48 2.87 7.11
N THR A 168 -8.16 2.85 7.35
CA THR A 168 -7.28 3.96 7.03
C THR A 168 -6.19 3.51 6.07
N VAL A 169 -6.08 4.20 4.93
CA VAL A 169 -4.98 4.03 3.99
C VAL A 169 -4.12 5.28 3.88
N LYS A 170 -2.81 5.07 3.67
CA LYS A 170 -1.80 6.14 3.64
C LYS A 170 -0.85 5.95 2.47
N LEU A 171 -0.76 6.96 1.61
CA LEU A 171 0.16 6.99 0.47
C LEU A 171 1.62 7.09 0.96
N ALA A 172 2.49 6.29 0.37
CA ALA A 172 3.91 6.19 0.68
C ALA A 172 4.76 6.21 -0.61
N ASP A 173 6.09 6.27 -0.43
CA ASP A 173 7.12 6.18 -1.47
C ASP A 173 7.06 7.23 -2.60
N PHE A 174 7.71 8.37 -2.35
CA PHE A 174 7.85 9.47 -3.29
C PHE A 174 9.12 9.37 -4.17
N GLY A 175 9.75 8.19 -4.28
CA GLY A 175 11.02 8.01 -4.99
C GLY A 175 10.98 8.38 -6.47
N LEU A 176 9.83 8.17 -7.12
CA LEU A 176 9.59 8.54 -8.52
C LEU A 176 8.81 9.84 -8.69
N ALA A 177 8.41 10.49 -7.60
CA ALA A 177 7.63 11.71 -7.64
C ALA A 177 8.41 12.88 -8.27
N THR A 178 7.66 13.82 -8.83
CA THR A 178 8.21 15.02 -9.47
C THR A 178 7.32 16.25 -9.24
N THR A 179 7.90 17.43 -9.41
CA THR A 179 7.18 18.70 -9.49
C THR A 179 6.86 19.12 -10.92
N ASP A 180 7.35 18.37 -11.91
CA ASP A 180 7.13 18.66 -13.32
C ASP A 180 5.76 18.19 -13.76
N ALA A 181 4.83 19.12 -13.97
CA ALA A 181 3.50 18.82 -14.51
C ALA A 181 3.55 18.14 -15.89
N ILE A 182 4.58 18.48 -16.68
CA ILE A 182 4.87 17.90 -17.99
C ILE A 182 6.29 17.33 -17.97
N THR A 183 6.43 16.02 -18.13
CA THR A 183 7.72 15.30 -17.98
C THR A 183 8.09 14.51 -19.24
N SER A 184 9.38 14.24 -19.41
CA SER A 184 9.95 13.37 -20.45
C SER A 184 10.43 12.02 -19.90
N ASP A 185 10.14 11.71 -18.63
CA ASP A 185 10.55 10.46 -17.99
C ASP A 185 9.53 9.36 -18.31
N PHE A 186 9.66 8.74 -19.47
CA PHE A 186 8.82 7.61 -19.90
C PHE A 186 9.27 6.30 -19.26
N GLY A 187 8.35 5.33 -19.19
CA GLY A 187 8.61 4.00 -18.65
C GLY A 187 8.96 3.99 -17.17
N CYS A 188 8.59 5.06 -16.44
CA CYS A 188 8.82 5.17 -15.00
C CYS A 188 7.58 4.70 -14.23
N GLY A 189 7.80 3.82 -13.26
CA GLY A 189 6.75 3.22 -12.44
C GLY A 189 6.49 1.75 -12.78
N SER A 190 5.56 1.13 -12.06
CA SER A 190 5.18 -0.27 -12.28
C SER A 190 4.32 -0.45 -13.55
N THR A 191 4.74 -1.35 -14.44
CA THR A 191 4.16 -1.56 -15.80
C THR A 191 2.64 -1.74 -15.84
N PHE A 192 2.07 -2.43 -14.85
CA PHE A 192 0.63 -2.68 -14.75
C PHE A 192 -0.20 -1.41 -14.55
N TYR A 193 0.39 -0.38 -13.93
CA TYR A 193 -0.28 0.85 -13.51
C TYR A 193 0.03 2.04 -14.41
N MET A 194 1.00 1.92 -15.32
CA MET A 194 1.40 2.98 -16.24
C MET A 194 0.35 3.24 -17.33
N SER A 195 0.03 4.52 -17.53
CA SER A 195 -0.83 4.99 -18.63
C SER A 195 -0.19 4.74 -20.01
N PRO A 196 -0.98 4.61 -21.10
CA PRO A 196 -0.48 4.37 -22.45
C PRO A 196 0.58 5.40 -22.90
N GLU A 197 0.38 6.67 -22.56
CA GLU A 197 1.30 7.75 -22.89
C GLU A 197 2.60 7.73 -22.08
N CYS A 198 2.64 7.06 -20.92
CA CYS A 198 3.84 6.89 -20.10
C CYS A 198 4.65 5.66 -20.53
N GLN A 199 4.01 4.60 -21.04
CA GLN A 199 4.65 3.29 -21.32
C GLN A 199 5.95 3.40 -22.14
N GLN A 200 5.92 4.15 -23.24
CA GLN A 200 7.07 4.33 -24.13
C GLN A 200 7.08 5.73 -24.74
N ALA A 201 8.27 6.30 -24.85
CA ALA A 201 8.46 7.55 -25.57
C ALA A 201 8.08 7.35 -27.05
N PRO A 202 7.13 8.10 -27.62
CA PRO A 202 6.91 8.09 -29.04
C PRO A 202 8.18 8.51 -29.79
N SER A 203 8.37 8.04 -31.02
CA SER A 203 9.58 8.26 -31.83
C SER A 203 9.87 9.74 -32.17
N ARG A 204 9.02 10.66 -31.73
CA ARG A 204 9.21 12.10 -31.91
C ARG A 204 10.24 12.64 -30.90
N PRO A 205 11.18 13.50 -31.33
CA PRO A 205 12.09 14.16 -30.40
C PRO A 205 11.29 15.05 -29.43
N TYR A 206 11.78 15.17 -28.20
CA TYR A 206 11.14 15.96 -27.13
C TYR A 206 9.71 15.53 -26.77
N ALA A 207 9.41 14.24 -26.90
CA ALA A 207 8.17 13.69 -26.38
C ALA A 207 8.03 14.00 -24.88
N ARG A 208 6.82 14.41 -24.48
CA ARG A 208 6.47 14.64 -23.07
C ARG A 208 5.03 14.19 -22.82
N TYR A 209 4.71 13.92 -21.56
CA TYR A 209 3.35 13.61 -21.11
C TYR A 209 3.01 14.39 -19.84
N ALA A 210 1.72 14.54 -19.56
CA ALA A 210 1.23 15.18 -18.34
C ALA A 210 1.20 14.19 -17.19
N ALA A 211 1.83 14.54 -16.06
CA ALA A 211 2.00 13.64 -14.92
C ALA A 211 0.68 13.40 -14.16
N ALA A 212 -0.16 14.42 -14.01
CA ALA A 212 -1.45 14.29 -13.32
C ALA A 212 -2.42 13.28 -13.99
N PRO A 213 -2.68 13.34 -15.31
CA PRO A 213 -3.48 12.31 -15.96
C PRO A 213 -2.90 10.90 -15.84
N ASN A 214 -1.58 10.75 -15.81
CA ASN A 214 -0.95 9.44 -15.57
C ASN A 214 -1.30 8.88 -14.20
N ASP A 215 -1.28 9.70 -13.15
CA ASP A 215 -1.70 9.27 -11.81
C ASP A 215 -3.18 8.85 -11.78
N VAL A 216 -4.06 9.56 -12.50
CA VAL A 216 -5.49 9.19 -12.64
C VAL A 216 -5.64 7.81 -13.28
N TRP A 217 -4.82 7.46 -14.28
CA TRP A 217 -4.83 6.13 -14.87
C TRP A 217 -4.48 5.05 -13.85
N SER A 218 -3.41 5.25 -13.09
CA SER A 218 -2.97 4.33 -12.05
C SER A 218 -4.04 4.13 -10.97
N LEU A 219 -4.76 5.20 -10.61
CA LEU A 219 -5.92 5.12 -9.70
C LEU A 219 -7.04 4.22 -10.25
N GLY A 220 -7.28 4.23 -11.56
CA GLY A 220 -8.23 3.30 -12.18
C GLY A 220 -7.84 1.84 -12.00
N VAL A 221 -6.56 1.53 -12.13
CA VAL A 221 -6.05 0.16 -11.91
C VAL A 221 -6.19 -0.23 -10.44
N ILE A 222 -5.86 0.67 -9.50
CA ILE A 222 -6.04 0.46 -8.06
C ILE A 222 -7.51 0.22 -7.72
N LEU A 223 -8.44 0.97 -8.33
CA LEU A 223 -9.88 0.76 -8.11
C LEU A 223 -10.31 -0.64 -8.54
N VAL A 224 -9.83 -1.14 -9.67
CA VAL A 224 -10.08 -2.52 -10.12
C VAL A 224 -9.46 -3.53 -9.16
N ASN A 225 -8.27 -3.26 -8.61
CA ASN A 225 -7.65 -4.14 -7.62
C ASN A 225 -8.49 -4.21 -6.34
N LEU A 226 -8.94 -3.08 -5.81
CA LEU A 226 -9.78 -3.02 -4.62
C LEU A 226 -11.09 -3.81 -4.80
N THR A 227 -11.73 -3.70 -5.97
CA THR A 227 -13.04 -4.31 -6.20
C THR A 227 -12.96 -5.77 -6.66
N CYS A 228 -11.87 -6.17 -7.32
CA CYS A 228 -11.81 -7.45 -8.02
C CYS A 228 -10.55 -8.29 -7.72
N GLY A 229 -9.58 -7.75 -6.99
CA GLY A 229 -8.32 -8.43 -6.66
C GLY A 229 -7.46 -8.76 -7.88
N ARG A 230 -7.67 -8.08 -9.02
CA ARG A 230 -7.05 -8.39 -10.31
C ARG A 230 -6.63 -7.12 -11.03
N ASN A 231 -5.67 -7.24 -11.95
CA ASN A 231 -5.35 -6.18 -12.90
C ASN A 231 -6.24 -6.29 -14.15
N PRO A 232 -6.65 -5.16 -14.76
CA PRO A 232 -7.46 -5.18 -15.98
C PRO A 232 -6.68 -5.66 -17.21
N TRP A 233 -5.35 -5.50 -17.19
CA TRP A 233 -4.40 -5.90 -18.24
C TRP A 233 -2.98 -6.02 -17.67
N LYS A 234 -2.04 -6.57 -18.45
CA LYS A 234 -0.62 -6.58 -18.06
C LYS A 234 0.07 -5.27 -18.42
N LYS A 235 -0.31 -4.68 -19.54
CA LYS A 235 0.23 -3.42 -20.04
C LYS A 235 -0.84 -2.66 -20.81
N ALA A 236 -0.93 -1.35 -20.57
CA ALA A 236 -1.82 -0.46 -21.31
C ALA A 236 -1.23 -0.14 -22.71
N SER A 237 -1.16 -1.15 -23.58
CA SER A 237 -0.44 -1.10 -24.85
C SER A 237 -1.14 -1.97 -25.90
N PRO A 238 -1.12 -1.61 -27.20
CA PRO A 238 -1.79 -2.38 -28.26
C PRO A 238 -1.32 -3.85 -28.38
N GLU A 239 -0.12 -4.17 -27.88
CA GLU A 239 0.42 -5.53 -27.83
C GLU A 239 -0.27 -6.42 -26.79
N ASP A 240 -0.94 -5.82 -25.79
CA ASP A 240 -1.71 -6.55 -24.79
C ASP A 240 -3.11 -6.88 -25.35
N SER A 241 -3.49 -8.16 -25.32
CA SER A 241 -4.76 -8.64 -25.88
C SER A 241 -5.98 -8.11 -25.12
N THR A 242 -5.89 -7.98 -23.79
CA THR A 242 -6.97 -7.48 -22.94
C THR A 242 -7.16 -5.98 -23.12
N PHE A 243 -6.06 -5.22 -23.19
CA PHE A 243 -6.12 -3.79 -23.49
C PHE A 243 -6.71 -3.53 -24.89
N ARG A 244 -6.28 -4.29 -25.90
CA ARG A 244 -6.82 -4.18 -27.26
C ARG A 244 -8.31 -4.55 -27.35
N ALA A 245 -8.79 -5.48 -26.53
CA ALA A 245 -10.22 -5.80 -26.45
C ALA A 245 -11.01 -4.66 -25.80
N PHE A 246 -10.49 -4.07 -24.73
CA PHE A 246 -11.05 -2.87 -24.08
C PHE A 246 -11.21 -1.70 -25.06
N LEU A 247 -10.21 -1.43 -25.91
CA LEU A 247 -10.28 -0.35 -26.91
C LEU A 247 -11.39 -0.56 -27.96
N LYS A 248 -11.84 -1.80 -28.19
CA LYS A 248 -12.86 -2.14 -29.18
C LYS A 248 -14.27 -2.16 -28.61
N ASP A 249 -14.41 -2.63 -27.38
CA ASP A 249 -15.69 -2.77 -26.72
C ASP A 249 -15.68 -2.06 -25.35
N PRO A 250 -16.43 -0.94 -25.22
CA PRO A 250 -16.57 -0.23 -23.95
C PRO A 250 -17.21 -1.06 -22.82
N LYS A 251 -17.80 -2.23 -23.11
CA LYS A 251 -18.35 -3.17 -22.13
C LYS A 251 -17.40 -4.31 -21.80
N PHE A 252 -16.21 -4.36 -22.41
CA PHE A 252 -15.27 -5.46 -22.23
C PHE A 252 -14.94 -5.71 -20.75
N LEU A 253 -14.64 -4.67 -19.96
CA LEU A 253 -14.34 -4.83 -18.54
C LEU A 253 -15.51 -5.43 -17.76
N SER A 254 -16.74 -5.00 -18.03
CA SER A 254 -17.94 -5.60 -17.43
C SER A 254 -18.22 -7.04 -17.88
N SER A 255 -17.61 -7.51 -18.97
CA SER A 255 -17.74 -8.90 -19.44
C SER A 255 -16.76 -9.86 -18.76
N ILE A 256 -15.65 -9.34 -18.20
CA ILE A 256 -14.58 -10.15 -17.58
C ILE A 256 -14.43 -9.92 -16.07
N LEU A 257 -15.04 -8.87 -15.52
CA LEU A 257 -15.00 -8.50 -14.11
C LEU A 257 -16.42 -8.32 -13.56
N PRO A 258 -16.67 -8.65 -12.28
CA PRO A 258 -17.98 -8.51 -11.64
C PRO A 258 -18.28 -7.06 -11.24
N ILE A 259 -18.04 -6.10 -12.13
CA ILE A 259 -18.22 -4.66 -11.88
C ILE A 259 -19.63 -4.21 -12.24
N SER A 260 -20.12 -3.19 -11.54
CA SER A 260 -21.42 -2.59 -11.85
C SER A 260 -21.39 -1.76 -13.15
N PRO A 261 -22.53 -1.52 -13.82
CA PRO A 261 -22.63 -0.54 -14.90
C PRO A 261 -22.10 0.83 -14.52
N GLU A 262 -22.34 1.26 -13.29
CA GLU A 262 -21.88 2.55 -12.74
C GLU A 262 -20.35 2.58 -12.63
N LEU A 263 -19.74 1.52 -12.08
CA LEU A 263 -18.28 1.41 -12.04
C LEU A 263 -17.68 1.29 -13.44
N ASN A 264 -18.30 0.55 -14.35
CA ASN A 264 -17.85 0.47 -15.73
C ASN A 264 -17.86 1.85 -16.41
N LEU A 265 -18.87 2.69 -16.15
CA LEU A 265 -18.90 4.07 -16.65
C LEU A 265 -17.75 4.90 -16.08
N ILE A 266 -17.46 4.78 -14.78
CA ILE A 266 -16.34 5.46 -14.12
C ILE A 266 -15.01 5.02 -14.74
N LEU A 267 -14.76 3.71 -14.82
CA LEU A 267 -13.53 3.15 -15.38
C LEU A 267 -13.32 3.58 -16.83
N ARG A 268 -14.38 3.72 -17.63
CA ARG A 268 -14.27 4.26 -18.99
C ARG A 268 -13.78 5.71 -19.04
N ARG A 269 -14.19 6.55 -18.09
CA ARG A 269 -13.72 7.95 -18.01
C ARG A 269 -12.29 8.04 -17.47
N ILE A 270 -11.88 7.08 -16.61
CA ILE A 270 -10.50 6.97 -16.12
C ILE A 270 -9.55 6.47 -17.22
N PHE A 271 -9.95 5.41 -17.93
CA PHE A 271 -9.14 4.78 -18.99
C PHE A 271 -9.33 5.42 -20.37
N GLU A 272 -9.67 6.71 -20.41
CA GLU A 272 -9.63 7.51 -21.63
C GLU A 272 -8.17 7.65 -22.09
N CYS A 273 -7.90 7.28 -23.34
CA CYS A 273 -6.55 7.26 -23.90
C CYS A 273 -6.03 8.66 -24.20
N ASP A 274 -6.90 9.62 -24.51
CA ASP A 274 -6.52 11.02 -24.62
C ASP A 274 -6.42 11.64 -23.21
N PRO A 275 -5.21 11.94 -22.69
CA PRO A 275 -5.06 12.45 -21.33
C PRO A 275 -5.76 13.79 -21.10
N ASN A 276 -6.09 14.55 -22.15
CA ASN A 276 -6.82 15.82 -22.03
C ASN A 276 -8.34 15.63 -21.85
N LYS A 277 -8.87 14.46 -22.19
CA LYS A 277 -10.28 14.09 -22.03
C LYS A 277 -10.52 13.18 -20.83
N ARG A 278 -9.42 12.68 -20.23
CA ARG A 278 -9.45 11.84 -19.04
C ARG A 278 -10.05 12.62 -17.87
N ILE A 279 -10.88 11.91 -17.09
CA ILE A 279 -11.58 12.49 -15.95
C ILE A 279 -10.63 13.18 -14.97
N THR A 280 -11.06 14.29 -14.40
CA THR A 280 -10.30 14.97 -13.34
C THR A 280 -10.48 14.26 -12.00
N LEU A 281 -9.56 14.47 -11.04
CA LEU A 281 -9.70 13.92 -9.68
C LEU A 281 -10.98 14.38 -8.98
N GLN A 282 -11.38 15.63 -9.18
CA GLN A 282 -12.60 16.19 -8.60
C GLN A 282 -13.84 15.47 -9.13
N GLU A 283 -13.99 15.37 -10.46
CA GLU A 283 -15.11 14.66 -11.06
C GLU A 283 -15.10 13.16 -10.69
N LEU A 284 -13.93 12.53 -10.65
CA LEU A 284 -13.80 11.13 -10.25
C LEU A 284 -14.30 10.91 -8.82
N ARG A 285 -13.90 11.78 -7.89
CA ARG A 285 -14.37 11.73 -6.50
C ARG A 285 -15.89 11.83 -6.40
N GLU A 286 -16.49 12.80 -7.11
CA GLU A 286 -17.94 12.99 -7.16
C GLU A 286 -18.65 11.75 -7.72
N MET A 287 -18.13 11.17 -8.80
CA MET A 287 -18.70 9.95 -9.37
C MET A 287 -18.59 8.74 -8.43
N ILE A 288 -17.48 8.60 -7.70
CA ILE A 288 -17.32 7.52 -6.71
C ILE A 288 -18.33 7.69 -5.57
N ILE A 289 -18.51 8.90 -5.04
CA ILE A 289 -19.50 9.19 -3.99
C ILE A 289 -20.91 8.82 -4.46
N ASN A 290 -21.26 9.21 -5.67
CA ASN A 290 -22.57 8.95 -6.25
C ASN A 290 -22.74 7.52 -6.81
N CYS A 291 -21.68 6.71 -6.82
CA CYS A 291 -21.75 5.32 -7.24
C CYS A 291 -22.43 4.48 -6.15
N PRO A 292 -23.62 3.90 -6.40
CA PRO A 292 -24.37 3.17 -5.38
C PRO A 292 -23.75 1.80 -5.05
N ARG A 293 -23.16 1.14 -6.05
CA ARG A 293 -22.47 -0.14 -5.93
C ARG A 293 -21.30 -0.17 -6.89
N LEU A 294 -20.14 -0.64 -6.42
CA LEU A 294 -18.96 -0.86 -7.24
C LEU A 294 -19.04 -2.21 -7.96
N THR A 295 -19.56 -3.25 -7.29
CA THR A 295 -19.62 -4.61 -7.83
C THR A 295 -21.06 -5.11 -8.03
N MET A 296 -21.20 -6.14 -8.84
CA MET A 296 -22.44 -6.91 -8.98
C MET A 296 -22.46 -8.02 -7.91
N ASN A 297 -23.51 -8.04 -7.09
CA ASN A 297 -23.69 -9.10 -6.09
C ASN A 297 -23.70 -10.48 -6.77
N PRO A 298 -22.86 -11.44 -6.36
CA PRO A 298 -22.94 -12.82 -6.85
C PRO A 298 -24.24 -13.54 -6.43
N TYR A 299 -25.00 -12.98 -5.49
CA TYR A 299 -26.20 -13.61 -4.90
C TYR A 299 -27.53 -13.33 -5.62
N ASN A 300 -27.58 -12.49 -6.67
CA ASN A 300 -28.83 -12.19 -7.37
C ASN A 300 -29.08 -12.97 -8.67
N SER A 301 -28.25 -13.97 -8.95
CA SER A 301 -28.51 -14.95 -10.00
C SER A 301 -28.60 -16.35 -9.39
N LEU A 302 -29.55 -16.54 -8.47
CA LEU A 302 -30.17 -17.86 -8.38
C LEU A 302 -30.91 -18.08 -9.71
N PRO A 303 -30.72 -19.21 -10.41
CA PRO A 303 -31.56 -19.53 -11.55
C PRO A 303 -33.03 -19.46 -11.11
N PRO A 304 -33.96 -19.01 -11.97
CA PRO A 304 -35.37 -18.99 -11.62
C PRO A 304 -35.73 -20.38 -11.09
N THR A 305 -36.29 -20.43 -9.88
CA THR A 305 -36.83 -21.65 -9.29
C THR A 305 -37.71 -22.30 -10.35
N PRO A 306 -37.58 -23.61 -10.62
CA PRO A 306 -38.46 -24.28 -11.56
C PRO A 306 -39.91 -23.96 -11.17
N PRO A 307 -40.82 -23.73 -12.15
CA PRO A 307 -42.21 -23.45 -11.84
C PRO A 307 -42.74 -24.55 -10.92
N GLN A 308 -43.31 -24.15 -9.77
CA GLN A 308 -43.95 -25.09 -8.87
C GLN A 308 -45.03 -25.83 -9.66
N THR A 309 -44.83 -27.13 -9.85
CA THR A 309 -45.86 -27.99 -10.43
C THR A 309 -47.04 -28.06 -9.45
N PRO A 310 -48.29 -28.03 -9.94
CA PRO A 310 -49.47 -28.09 -9.09
C PRO A 310 -49.72 -29.54 -8.69
N TYR A 311 -48.99 -30.02 -7.69
CA TYR A 311 -49.36 -31.25 -7.01
C TYR A 311 -49.37 -30.95 -5.51
N ASP A 312 -50.59 -30.77 -5.00
CA ASP A 312 -50.91 -30.75 -3.59
C ASP A 312 -50.36 -32.02 -2.93
N TYR A 313 -49.51 -31.82 -1.93
CA TYR A 313 -48.95 -32.90 -1.13
C TYR A 313 -50.07 -33.44 -0.24
N VAL A 314 -50.66 -34.57 -0.65
CA VAL A 314 -51.58 -35.34 0.20
C VAL A 314 -50.76 -36.01 1.31
N ASP A 315 -51.17 -35.78 2.54
CA ASP A 315 -50.58 -36.30 3.77
C ASP A 315 -50.66 -37.84 3.81
N PRO A 316 -49.56 -38.61 3.97
CA PRO A 316 -49.65 -40.05 4.06
C PRO A 316 -49.61 -40.52 5.53
N MET A 317 -50.73 -40.36 6.24
CA MET A 317 -51.19 -41.43 7.13
C MET A 317 -52.11 -42.34 6.31
N ASP A 318 -51.96 -43.65 6.53
CA ASP A 318 -52.62 -44.78 5.84
C ASP A 318 -52.00 -45.24 4.51
N CYS A 319 -50.92 -46.00 4.62
CA CYS A 319 -50.64 -47.13 3.73
C CYS A 319 -49.81 -48.19 4.48
N ALA A 320 -50.47 -48.94 5.36
CA ALA A 320 -49.94 -50.22 5.83
C ALA A 320 -50.01 -51.24 4.69
N GLY A 321 -48.86 -51.68 4.21
CA GLY A 321 -48.74 -52.86 3.36
C GLY A 321 -48.42 -52.58 1.89
N MET A 322 -47.19 -52.16 1.59
CA MET A 322 -46.51 -52.54 0.34
C MET A 322 -44.99 -52.57 0.61
N ALA A 323 -44.35 -53.66 0.17
CA ALA A 323 -42.94 -53.97 0.42
C ALA A 323 -41.98 -53.01 -0.32
N LEU A 324 -40.89 -52.61 0.35
CA LEU A 324 -39.82 -51.82 -0.25
C LEU A 324 -38.91 -52.70 -1.13
N PRO A 325 -38.52 -52.25 -2.34
CA PRO A 325 -37.48 -52.91 -3.14
C PRO A 325 -36.06 -52.62 -2.59
N PRO A 326 -35.08 -53.51 -2.82
CA PRO A 326 -33.76 -53.43 -2.20
C PRO A 326 -32.86 -52.36 -2.83
N SER A 327 -32.02 -51.74 -1.99
CA SER A 327 -31.03 -50.73 -2.38
C SER A 327 -29.91 -51.30 -3.28
N PRO A 328 -29.41 -50.54 -4.28
CA PRO A 328 -28.27 -50.95 -5.09
C PRO A 328 -26.93 -50.82 -4.35
N PRO A 329 -25.90 -51.59 -4.76
CA PRO A 329 -24.67 -51.79 -4.00
C PRO A 329 -23.67 -50.63 -4.14
N ALA A 330 -22.91 -50.39 -3.07
CA ALA A 330 -21.77 -49.47 -3.05
C ALA A 330 -20.65 -49.96 -3.98
N SER A 331 -20.04 -49.04 -4.72
CA SER A 331 -18.86 -49.29 -5.56
C SER A 331 -17.66 -48.44 -5.10
N PRO A 332 -16.42 -48.89 -5.41
CA PRO A 332 -15.33 -48.91 -4.44
C PRO A 332 -14.32 -47.75 -4.57
N ALA A 333 -13.61 -47.49 -3.48
CA ALA A 333 -12.43 -46.63 -3.44
C ALA A 333 -11.22 -47.32 -4.10
N PRO A 334 -10.37 -46.61 -4.86
CA PRO A 334 -9.05 -47.11 -5.26
C PRO A 334 -7.94 -46.62 -4.32
N GLN A 335 -7.09 -47.56 -3.90
CA GLN A 335 -5.80 -47.31 -3.24
C GLN A 335 -4.63 -47.41 -4.25
N GLN A 336 -3.82 -46.33 -4.32
CA GLN A 336 -2.33 -46.28 -4.41
C GLN A 336 -1.60 -46.85 -5.66
N PRO A 337 -0.29 -46.60 -5.88
CA PRO A 337 0.51 -45.35 -5.78
C PRO A 337 1.40 -45.11 -7.04
N PHE A 338 1.84 -43.88 -7.35
CA PHE A 338 3.17 -43.62 -7.97
C PHE A 338 3.57 -42.13 -7.99
N ASP A 339 4.89 -41.95 -8.05
CA ASP A 339 5.74 -40.81 -7.76
C ASP A 339 5.58 -39.47 -8.50
N SER A 340 6.03 -38.43 -7.79
CA SER A 340 6.78 -37.24 -8.21
C SER A 340 6.36 -36.47 -9.47
N GLN A 341 5.86 -35.24 -9.28
CA GLN A 341 6.41 -34.05 -9.93
C GLN A 341 5.89 -32.78 -9.25
N VAL A 342 6.74 -32.19 -8.40
CA VAL A 342 6.60 -30.82 -7.93
C VAL A 342 7.03 -29.90 -9.07
N SER A 343 6.10 -29.10 -9.59
CA SER A 343 6.41 -28.04 -10.57
C SER A 343 6.86 -26.79 -9.82
N GLY A 344 8.18 -26.61 -9.72
CA GLY A 344 8.80 -25.39 -9.25
C GLY A 344 8.94 -24.35 -10.37
N TRP A 345 8.56 -23.12 -10.06
CA TRP A 345 9.07 -21.92 -10.72
C TRP A 345 9.21 -20.81 -9.67
N SER A 346 10.26 -20.91 -8.85
CA SER A 346 10.76 -19.79 -8.05
C SER A 346 11.94 -19.18 -8.80
N LEU A 347 11.78 -17.92 -9.22
CA LEU A 347 12.82 -17.14 -9.87
C LEU A 347 13.68 -16.45 -8.81
N PHE A 348 15.00 -16.59 -9.00
CA PHE A 348 16.13 -15.92 -8.34
C PHE A 348 16.70 -16.56 -7.06
N GLU A 349 17.66 -17.47 -7.27
CA GLU A 349 18.78 -17.70 -6.35
C GLU A 349 20.05 -17.01 -6.88
N PRO A 350 20.88 -16.41 -6.01
CA PRO A 350 22.31 -16.26 -6.23
C PRO A 350 23.07 -17.43 -5.61
N SER A 351 24.09 -17.87 -6.34
CA SER A 351 24.97 -18.98 -6.03
C SER A 351 25.99 -18.63 -4.94
N SER A 352 26.20 -19.51 -3.95
CA SER A 352 27.54 -19.93 -3.50
C SER A 352 27.46 -21.03 -2.43
N LYS A 353 28.55 -21.77 -2.32
CA LYS A 353 28.66 -23.12 -1.76
C LYS A 353 28.77 -23.17 -0.23
N GLN A 354 28.00 -24.11 0.31
CA GLN A 354 28.24 -25.00 1.47
C GLN A 354 29.53 -24.84 2.28
N GLY A 355 29.33 -24.72 3.59
CA GLY A 355 30.27 -25.06 4.66
C GLY A 355 29.50 -25.53 5.91
N SER A 356 29.26 -26.83 5.96
CA SER A 356 29.06 -27.76 7.10
C SER A 356 28.36 -27.33 8.42
N SER A 357 27.39 -28.17 8.77
CA SER A 357 26.61 -28.34 10.00
C SER A 357 27.35 -28.24 11.34
N CYS A 358 26.63 -27.80 12.38
CA CYS A 358 26.40 -28.62 13.58
C CYS A 358 25.19 -28.12 14.39
N SER A 359 24.42 -29.08 14.90
CA SER A 359 23.15 -28.95 15.65
C SER A 359 23.33 -29.38 17.11
N SER A 360 22.71 -28.65 18.06
CA SER A 360 22.17 -29.16 19.35
C SER A 360 21.73 -27.96 20.23
N LEU A 361 20.43 -27.82 20.54
CA LEU A 361 19.71 -28.27 21.75
C LEU A 361 19.81 -27.35 23.00
N SER A 362 18.66 -26.70 23.26
CA SER A 362 17.92 -26.67 24.55
C SER A 362 18.25 -25.72 25.70
N THR A 363 17.13 -25.40 26.39
CA THR A 363 16.85 -24.86 27.75
C THR A 363 16.89 -23.34 27.89
N ASP A 364 15.75 -22.65 28.02
CA ASP A 364 14.77 -22.64 29.14
C ASP A 364 15.36 -22.04 30.42
N SER A 365 14.93 -20.82 30.74
CA SER A 365 14.64 -20.38 32.12
C SER A 365 13.97 -19.00 32.09
N GLY A 366 12.75 -18.96 32.64
CA GLY A 366 11.97 -17.76 32.81
C GLY A 366 12.49 -16.85 33.93
N TYR A 367 12.03 -15.60 33.88
CA TYR A 367 11.99 -14.73 35.04
C TYR A 367 10.73 -13.88 34.96
N GLU A 368 9.78 -14.20 35.84
CA GLU A 368 8.66 -13.34 36.20
C GLU A 368 9.19 -12.14 37.00
N SER A 369 8.66 -10.94 36.76
CA SER A 369 8.60 -9.92 37.79
C SER A 369 7.35 -9.06 37.63
N GLU A 370 6.71 -8.86 38.76
CA GLU A 370 5.34 -8.39 38.96
C GLU A 370 5.14 -6.89 38.67
N VAL A 371 3.85 -6.60 38.51
CA VAL A 371 3.21 -5.35 38.12
C VAL A 371 3.12 -4.40 39.32
N HIS A 372 3.37 -3.10 39.11
CA HIS A 372 2.87 -2.03 39.99
C HIS A 372 1.99 -1.06 39.20
N TYR A 373 0.70 -1.08 39.51
CA TYR A 373 -0.28 -0.05 39.13
C TYR A 373 -0.13 1.19 40.01
N THR A 374 -0.13 2.38 39.38
CA THR A 374 -0.75 3.58 39.97
C THR A 374 -1.50 4.35 38.89
N ASP A 375 -2.71 4.76 39.25
CA ASP A 375 -3.71 5.48 38.45
C ASP A 375 -3.61 6.99 38.71
N ALA A 376 -3.70 7.81 37.65
CA ALA A 376 -4.46 9.07 37.60
C ALA A 376 -4.17 9.83 36.30
N GLY A 377 -5.22 10.05 35.50
CA GLY A 377 -5.17 10.67 34.19
C GLY A 377 -4.98 12.20 34.19
N GLN A 378 -4.15 12.65 33.23
CA GLN A 378 -4.26 13.91 32.49
C GLN A 378 -3.54 13.72 31.15
N PRO A 379 -4.09 14.19 30.01
CA PRO A 379 -3.40 14.06 28.73
C PRO A 379 -2.14 14.95 28.73
N CYS A 380 -0.96 14.34 28.78
CA CYS A 380 0.31 15.03 28.62
C CYS A 380 0.40 15.57 27.19
N GLN A 381 0.54 16.89 27.04
CA GLN A 381 0.93 17.48 25.77
C GLN A 381 2.34 16.98 25.40
N PRO A 382 2.60 16.66 24.12
CA PRO A 382 3.91 16.19 23.70
C PRO A 382 4.96 17.29 23.94
N PRO A 383 6.17 16.94 24.44
CA PRO A 383 7.23 17.92 24.67
C PRO A 383 7.67 18.58 23.36
N VAL A 384 7.89 19.89 23.40
CA VAL A 384 8.41 20.68 22.28
C VAL A 384 9.93 20.59 22.29
N PHE A 385 10.51 20.25 21.14
CA PHE A 385 11.96 20.09 20.97
C PHE A 385 12.52 21.18 20.07
N ASN A 386 13.77 21.59 20.31
CA ASN A 386 14.47 22.48 19.39
C ASN A 386 15.07 21.71 18.20
N PHE A 387 15.61 22.47 17.24
CA PHE A 387 16.26 21.97 16.01
C PHE A 387 17.38 20.94 16.25
N TYR A 388 17.92 20.86 17.47
CA TYR A 388 19.00 19.96 17.87
C TYR A 388 18.54 18.78 18.75
N GLY A 389 17.22 18.63 18.98
CA GLY A 389 16.66 17.48 19.70
C GLY A 389 16.70 17.56 21.22
N ASN A 390 16.98 18.73 21.82
CA ASN A 390 16.94 18.91 23.27
C ASN A 390 15.52 19.24 23.76
N VAL A 391 15.16 18.72 24.94
CA VAL A 391 13.91 19.04 25.65
C VAL A 391 13.96 20.48 26.14
N ILE A 392 12.97 21.31 25.79
CA ILE A 392 12.83 22.66 26.34
C ILE A 392 11.93 22.60 27.58
N PRO A 393 12.39 23.02 28.78
CA PRO A 393 11.51 23.22 29.92
C PRO A 393 10.56 24.38 29.63
N LEU A 394 9.25 24.17 29.72
CA LEU A 394 8.27 25.26 29.63
C LEU A 394 8.45 26.20 30.83
N THR A 395 9.07 27.36 30.63
CA THR A 395 9.05 28.44 31.63
C THR A 395 7.69 29.16 31.59
N GLU A 396 7.18 29.57 32.75
CA GLU A 396 5.83 30.15 32.94
C GLU A 396 5.50 31.40 32.10
N HIS A 397 6.45 31.94 31.33
CA HIS A 397 6.27 33.14 30.51
C HIS A 397 5.79 32.92 29.06
N ASP A 398 5.66 31.67 28.58
CA ASP A 398 5.22 31.36 27.21
C ASP A 398 3.87 30.62 27.12
N LYS A 399 2.92 30.91 28.04
CA LYS A 399 1.53 30.47 27.86
C LYS A 399 0.82 31.42 26.89
N PRO A 400 0.32 30.95 25.71
CA PRO A 400 -0.55 31.78 24.89
C PRO A 400 -1.85 32.06 25.65
N TYR A 401 -2.17 33.35 25.84
CA TYR A 401 -3.49 33.77 26.32
C TYR A 401 -4.55 33.35 25.29
N PHE A 402 -5.26 32.26 25.56
CA PHE A 402 -6.50 31.96 24.87
C PHE A 402 -7.61 32.84 25.45
N THR A 403 -8.02 33.88 24.71
CA THR A 403 -9.32 34.51 24.89
C THR A 403 -10.41 33.52 24.46
N PRO A 404 -11.39 33.18 25.32
CA PRO A 404 -12.48 32.30 24.94
C PRO A 404 -13.38 32.97 23.89
N PRO A 405 -13.99 32.21 22.96
CA PRO A 405 -14.87 32.77 21.94
C PRO A 405 -16.14 33.33 22.57
N THR A 406 -16.42 34.61 22.31
CA THR A 406 -17.70 35.25 22.59
C THR A 406 -18.82 34.57 21.80
N PHE A 407 -19.73 33.95 22.54
CA PHE A 407 -21.00 33.43 22.03
C PHE A 407 -21.88 34.62 21.59
N VAL A 408 -22.19 34.72 20.30
CA VAL A 408 -23.19 35.66 19.79
C VAL A 408 -24.37 34.83 19.28
N PRO A 409 -25.59 34.94 19.86
CA PRO A 409 -26.74 34.18 19.39
C PRO A 409 -27.27 34.81 18.09
N ALA A 410 -27.23 34.06 17.00
CA ALA A 410 -27.89 34.45 15.76
C ALA A 410 -29.41 34.20 15.89
N VAL A 411 -30.15 35.31 15.88
CA VAL A 411 -31.60 35.40 15.90
C VAL A 411 -32.17 34.92 14.56
N ALA A 412 -33.23 34.13 14.63
CA ALA A 412 -34.06 33.73 13.50
C ALA A 412 -34.78 34.93 12.88
N ALA A 413 -34.78 35.05 11.55
CA ALA A 413 -35.76 35.83 10.81
C ALA A 413 -35.90 35.33 9.36
N PHE A 414 -37.12 34.82 9.09
CA PHE A 414 -37.87 34.64 7.84
C PHE A 414 -37.24 33.96 6.63
#